data_AF-A0A1P8X9U6-F1
#
_entry.id   AF-A0A1P8X9U6-F1
#
_cell.length_a   1.000
_cell.length_b   1.000
_cell.length_c   1.000
_cell.angle_alpha   90.00
_cell.angle_beta   90.00
_cell.angle_gamma   90.00
#
_symmetry.space_group_name_H-M   'P 1'
#
loop_
_entity.id
_entity.type
_entity.pdbx_description
1 polymer ?
#
loop_
_entity_poly.entity_id
_entity_poly.type
_entity_poly.pdbx_seq_one_letter_code
_entity_poly.pdbx_strand_id
1 'polypeptide(L)'
;MHSVGSGDWYQWGCAPSLAVSRGRWSENALTVSVLTGDNLMLQRAIDFAQPGGIIVCDCGDQTERAVAGELIFRYAASRGVRGLVIDGAVRDLDFLRTFEFLLYAREVSPLGPTKTGSGTIGMPIILGGAAIHSGDAIVGDADGLVVIPHSRISEALSNGEAVMQRENALVAHIDAGTLSRQWIEDLVEVIDIDV
;
A
#
# COMPACT_ATOMS: atom_id res chain seq x y z
N MET A 1 -2.97 -23.31 24.66
CA MET A 1 -4.31 -23.65 24.13
C MET A 1 -5.16 -22.41 24.33
N HIS A 2 -5.46 -21.58 23.33
CA HIS A 2 -6.20 -21.94 22.11
C HIS A 2 -5.75 -21.19 20.84
N SER A 3 -5.91 -21.93 19.73
CA SER A 3 -5.74 -21.72 18.27
C SER A 3 -5.08 -20.47 17.68
N VAL A 4 -3.96 -20.74 17.01
CA VAL A 4 -3.48 -20.06 15.80
C VAL A 4 -4.37 -20.53 14.62
N GLY A 5 -4.89 -19.59 13.82
CA GLY A 5 -5.73 -19.86 12.66
C GLY A 5 -5.45 -18.88 11.50
N SER A 6 -4.47 -19.25 10.67
CA SER A 6 -4.26 -18.94 9.25
C SER A 6 -4.84 -17.65 8.64
N GLY A 7 -3.96 -16.67 8.40
CA GLY A 7 -4.19 -15.60 7.42
C GLY A 7 -3.34 -14.35 7.67
N ASP A 8 -2.01 -14.48 7.68
CA ASP A 8 -1.09 -13.34 7.90
C ASP A 8 -1.14 -12.35 6.73
N TRP A 9 -2.13 -11.46 6.74
CA TRP A 9 -2.19 -10.25 5.92
C TRP A 9 -2.04 -9.05 6.84
N TYR A 10 -1.15 -8.12 6.51
CA TYR A 10 -0.95 -6.90 7.28
C TYR A 10 -1.65 -5.75 6.57
N GLN A 11 -2.60 -5.12 7.27
CA GLN A 11 -3.25 -3.87 6.86
C GLN A 11 -2.45 -2.70 7.45
N TRP A 12 -1.98 -1.79 6.61
CA TRP A 12 -1.37 -0.54 7.08
C TRP A 12 -2.48 0.43 7.49
N GLY A 13 -2.64 0.64 8.81
CA GLY A 13 -3.61 1.55 9.41
C GLY A 13 -3.24 3.02 9.22
N CYS A 14 -4.22 3.80 8.77
CA CYS A 14 -4.12 5.16 8.26
C CYS A 14 -3.70 6.22 9.30
N ALA A 15 -2.76 7.10 8.92
CA ALA A 15 -3.00 8.54 8.88
C ALA A 15 -2.76 8.98 7.42
N PRO A 16 -3.73 9.54 6.69
CA PRO A 16 -3.58 9.82 5.27
C PRO A 16 -2.88 11.17 5.15
N SER A 17 -1.57 11.20 5.32
CA SER A 17 -0.82 12.42 5.06
C SER A 17 -0.59 12.64 3.56
N LEU A 18 -0.60 11.59 2.72
CA LEU A 18 -0.73 11.74 1.26
C LEU A 18 -0.95 10.41 0.49
N ALA A 19 -2.18 9.92 0.40
CA ALA A 19 -2.55 8.96 -0.65
C ALA A 19 -3.04 9.76 -1.87
N VAL A 20 -2.21 9.90 -2.92
CA VAL A 20 -2.53 10.74 -4.10
C VAL A 20 -3.14 9.95 -5.25
N SER A 21 -3.33 8.65 -5.07
CA SER A 21 -3.82 7.80 -6.14
C SER A 21 -5.35 7.82 -6.27
N ARG A 22 -5.79 7.84 -7.53
CA ARG A 22 -7.14 7.50 -7.95
C ARG A 22 -7.11 6.11 -8.62
N GLY A 23 -7.41 5.03 -7.89
CA GLY A 23 -7.61 3.69 -8.48
C GLY A 23 -7.21 2.51 -7.58
N ARG A 24 -7.46 1.27 -8.06
CA ARG A 24 -6.99 -0.01 -7.48
C ARG A 24 -5.81 -0.56 -8.29
N TRP A 25 -4.78 -1.11 -7.65
CA TRP A 25 -3.52 -1.50 -8.31
C TRP A 25 -3.16 -2.95 -8.01
N SER A 26 -2.43 -3.61 -8.91
CA SER A 26 -1.88 -4.96 -8.66
C SER A 26 -0.61 -5.13 -9.50
N GLU A 27 0.50 -4.59 -9.00
CA GLU A 27 1.77 -4.62 -9.71
C GLU A 27 2.87 -5.20 -8.82
N ASN A 28 3.89 -5.79 -9.44
CA ASN A 28 5.01 -6.38 -8.72
C ASN A 28 5.89 -5.29 -8.09
N ALA A 29 6.26 -5.51 -6.83
CA ALA A 29 7.17 -4.66 -6.08
C ALA A 29 8.62 -4.82 -6.55
N LEU A 30 9.34 -3.71 -6.63
CA LEU A 30 10.79 -3.65 -6.46
C LEU A 30 11.08 -2.95 -5.14
N THR A 31 11.67 -3.68 -4.21
CA THR A 31 12.01 -3.17 -2.89
C THR A 31 13.34 -2.42 -2.92
N VAL A 32 13.42 -1.32 -2.19
CA VAL A 32 14.63 -0.54 -1.98
C VAL A 32 14.67 -0.06 -0.55
N SER A 33 15.84 -0.11 0.09
CA SER A 33 16.09 0.59 1.34
C SER A 33 17.14 1.67 1.13
N VAL A 34 16.96 2.81 1.77
CA VAL A 34 17.88 3.96 1.72
C VAL A 34 18.35 4.33 3.11
N LEU A 35 19.52 4.94 3.22
CA LEU A 35 19.87 5.69 4.42
C LEU A 35 18.84 6.81 4.66
N THR A 36 18.51 7.07 5.92
CA THR A 36 17.62 8.15 6.33
C THR A 36 17.92 9.48 5.63
N GLY A 37 16.90 10.06 4.98
CA GLY A 37 17.01 11.34 4.28
C GLY A 37 17.84 11.32 3.00
N ASP A 38 18.24 10.14 2.52
CA ASP A 38 18.99 9.95 1.28
C ASP A 38 18.11 9.37 0.17
N ASN A 39 18.45 9.62 -1.09
CA ASN A 39 17.71 9.06 -2.23
C ASN A 39 18.58 8.45 -3.34
N LEU A 40 19.87 8.23 -3.09
CA LEU A 40 20.78 7.67 -4.10
C LEU A 40 20.30 6.29 -4.58
N MET A 41 19.98 5.40 -3.63
CA MET A 41 19.53 4.05 -3.98
C MET A 41 18.10 4.03 -4.55
N LEU A 42 17.24 4.97 -4.15
CA LEU A 42 15.92 5.15 -4.77
C LEU A 42 16.04 5.51 -6.25
N GLN A 43 16.90 6.47 -6.59
CA GLN A 43 17.18 6.82 -7.98
C GLN A 43 17.73 5.63 -8.75
N ARG A 44 18.64 4.87 -8.14
CA ARG A 44 19.19 3.67 -8.77
C ARG A 44 18.15 2.56 -8.95
N ALA A 45 17.20 2.42 -8.03
CA ALA A 45 16.11 1.44 -8.15
C ALA A 45 15.20 1.74 -9.35
N ILE A 46 14.97 3.02 -9.68
CA ILE A 46 14.20 3.41 -10.86
C ILE A 46 14.83 2.89 -12.16
N ASP A 47 16.17 2.82 -12.24
CA ASP A 47 16.86 2.27 -13.41
C ASP A 47 16.63 0.76 -13.57
N PHE A 48 16.43 0.03 -12.47
CA PHE A 48 16.23 -1.42 -12.44
C PHE A 48 14.77 -1.85 -12.51
N ALA A 49 13.84 -0.94 -12.21
CA ALA A 49 12.42 -1.24 -12.21
C ALA A 49 11.93 -1.67 -13.59
N GLN A 50 11.08 -2.71 -13.60
CA GLN A 50 10.42 -3.14 -14.82
C GLN A 50 9.22 -2.22 -15.11
N PRO A 51 8.95 -1.91 -16.39
CA PRO A 51 7.72 -1.22 -16.77
C PRO A 51 6.49 -1.96 -16.22
N GLY A 52 5.54 -1.22 -15.65
CA GLY A 52 4.40 -1.78 -14.93
C GLY A 52 4.62 -1.88 -13.42
N GLY A 53 5.87 -1.99 -12.94
CA GLY A 53 6.16 -2.23 -11.53
C GLY A 53 5.89 -1.05 -10.58
N ILE A 54 5.84 -1.36 -9.29
CA ILE A 54 5.82 -0.40 -8.18
C ILE A 54 7.16 -0.47 -7.44
N ILE A 55 7.72 0.67 -7.06
CA ILE A 55 8.89 0.71 -6.18
C ILE A 55 8.42 0.93 -4.74
N VAL A 56 8.87 0.09 -3.83
CA VAL A 56 8.59 0.22 -2.39
C VAL A 56 9.89 0.59 -1.68
N CYS A 57 9.93 1.80 -1.12
CA CYS A 57 11.11 2.41 -0.53
C CYS A 57 10.98 2.50 0.99
N ASP A 58 11.84 1.75 1.69
CA ASP A 58 12.05 1.87 3.12
C ASP A 58 13.05 3.00 3.41
N CYS A 59 12.59 4.04 4.10
CA CYS A 59 13.40 5.20 4.52
C CYS A 59 13.70 5.20 6.03
N GLY A 60 13.44 4.08 6.73
CA GLY A 60 13.62 3.95 8.17
C GLY A 60 12.62 4.77 8.99
N ASP A 61 11.39 4.96 8.48
CA ASP A 61 10.32 5.76 9.10
C ASP A 61 10.69 7.24 9.36
N GLN A 62 11.60 7.77 8.56
CA GLN A 62 12.12 9.13 8.74
C GLN A 62 11.49 10.11 7.77
N THR A 63 10.95 11.19 8.34
CA THR A 63 10.09 12.15 7.62
C THR A 63 10.65 13.57 7.58
N GLU A 64 11.79 13.84 8.22
CA GLU A 64 12.40 15.18 8.22
C GLU A 64 12.77 15.64 6.80
N ARG A 65 13.30 14.75 5.96
CA ARG A 65 13.74 15.06 4.59
C ARG A 65 12.96 14.25 3.56
N ALA A 66 12.47 14.94 2.54
CA ALA A 66 11.80 14.30 1.42
C ALA A 66 12.79 13.56 0.53
N VAL A 67 12.54 12.28 0.27
CA VAL A 67 13.38 11.45 -0.62
C VAL A 67 12.96 11.54 -2.08
N ALA A 68 11.73 11.99 -2.35
CA ALA A 68 11.19 12.18 -3.69
C ALA A 68 10.41 13.49 -3.82
N GLY A 69 10.56 14.12 -4.98
CA GLY A 69 9.79 15.28 -5.44
C GLY A 69 9.52 15.16 -6.94
N GLU A 70 9.01 16.20 -7.58
CA GLU A 70 8.51 16.20 -8.96
C GLU A 70 9.46 15.51 -9.94
N LEU A 71 10.76 15.83 -9.90
CA LEU A 71 11.75 15.26 -10.82
C LEU A 71 11.87 13.73 -10.69
N ILE A 72 11.81 13.20 -9.48
CA ILE A 72 11.90 11.75 -9.23
C ILE A 72 10.63 11.06 -9.73
N PHE A 73 9.46 11.64 -9.45
CA PHE A 73 8.19 11.08 -9.91
C PHE A 73 8.07 11.07 -11.44
N ARG A 74 8.44 12.17 -12.10
CA ARG A 74 8.47 12.24 -13.56
C ARG A 74 9.46 11.25 -14.16
N TYR A 75 10.65 11.13 -13.57
CA TYR A 75 11.64 10.18 -14.05
C TYR A 75 11.15 8.74 -13.91
N ALA A 76 10.60 8.36 -12.75
CA ALA A 76 10.00 7.05 -12.53
C ALA A 76 8.91 6.73 -13.55
N ALA A 77 7.97 7.66 -13.76
CA ALA A 77 6.91 7.50 -14.77
C ALA A 77 7.48 7.36 -16.19
N SER A 78 8.51 8.12 -16.55
CA SER A 78 9.16 8.02 -17.87
C SER A 78 9.83 6.65 -18.12
N ARG A 79 10.14 5.92 -17.04
CA ARG A 79 10.69 4.55 -17.07
C ARG A 79 9.61 3.47 -17.05
N GLY A 80 8.34 3.87 -17.03
CA GLY A 80 7.20 2.95 -16.97
C GLY A 80 6.90 2.44 -15.57
N VAL A 81 7.53 2.99 -14.52
CA VAL A 81 7.13 2.71 -13.13
C VAL A 81 5.71 3.25 -12.93
N ARG A 82 4.82 2.43 -12.39
CA ARG A 82 3.42 2.80 -12.17
C ARG A 82 3.21 3.54 -10.86
N GLY A 83 4.08 3.28 -9.87
CA GLY A 83 3.94 3.87 -8.55
C GLY A 83 5.16 3.82 -7.66
N LEU A 84 5.11 4.62 -6.61
CA LEU A 84 6.06 4.67 -5.51
C LEU A 84 5.31 4.54 -4.18
N VAL A 85 5.76 3.63 -3.32
CA VAL A 85 5.39 3.58 -1.92
C VAL A 85 6.61 4.01 -1.13
N ILE A 86 6.51 5.12 -0.39
CA ILE A 86 7.63 5.74 0.33
C ILE A 86 7.33 5.69 1.83
N ASP A 87 8.09 4.89 2.57
CA ASP A 87 8.07 4.83 4.03
C ASP A 87 8.80 6.03 4.67
N GLY A 88 8.45 7.24 4.22
CA GLY A 88 9.14 8.49 4.52
C GLY A 88 8.45 9.69 3.87
N ALA A 89 9.15 10.83 3.83
CA ALA A 89 8.59 12.07 3.31
C ALA A 89 8.77 12.27 1.80
N VAL A 90 7.86 13.03 1.21
CA VAL A 90 7.90 13.53 -0.17
C VAL A 90 7.71 15.04 -0.23
N ARG A 91 7.84 15.63 -1.42
CA ARG A 91 7.65 17.07 -1.64
C ARG A 91 6.96 17.37 -2.98
N ASP A 92 6.77 18.65 -3.25
CA ASP A 92 6.16 19.19 -4.49
C ASP A 92 4.67 18.85 -4.61
N LEU A 93 3.89 19.17 -3.57
CA LEU A 93 2.45 18.85 -3.47
C LEU A 93 1.59 19.39 -4.60
N ASP A 94 1.86 20.60 -5.08
CA ASP A 94 1.08 21.21 -6.16
C ASP A 94 1.20 20.41 -7.45
N PHE A 95 2.40 19.89 -7.74
CA PHE A 95 2.60 18.94 -8.82
C PHE A 95 1.84 17.64 -8.55
N LEU A 96 2.03 17.04 -7.37
CA LEU A 96 1.42 15.76 -7.01
C LEU A 96 -0.11 15.77 -7.15
N ARG A 97 -0.78 16.87 -6.78
CA ARG A 97 -2.25 17.03 -6.92
C ARG A 97 -2.77 16.89 -8.35
N THR A 98 -1.91 17.13 -9.34
CA THR A 98 -2.27 17.12 -10.77
C THR A 98 -1.62 15.97 -11.54
N PHE A 99 -0.69 15.26 -10.92
CA PHE A 99 0.08 14.21 -11.56
C PHE A 99 -0.56 12.84 -11.30
N GLU A 100 -1.04 12.20 -12.36
CA GLU A 100 -1.60 10.84 -12.27
C GLU A 100 -0.48 9.82 -12.08
N PHE A 101 -0.15 9.55 -10.83
CA PHE A 101 0.88 8.62 -10.43
C PHE A 101 0.52 7.98 -9.10
N LEU A 102 0.78 6.68 -8.97
CA LEU A 102 0.43 5.95 -7.77
C LEU A 102 1.44 6.29 -6.66
N LEU A 103 0.99 6.93 -5.60
CA LEU A 103 1.86 7.39 -4.52
C LEU A 103 1.23 7.15 -3.15
N TYR A 104 1.98 6.47 -2.29
CA TYR A 104 1.84 6.55 -0.83
C TYR A 104 3.11 7.13 -0.24
N ALA A 105 2.96 8.04 0.71
CA ALA A 105 4.03 8.59 1.50
C ALA A 105 3.55 8.84 2.93
N ARG A 106 4.50 8.90 3.89
CA ARG A 106 4.19 9.16 5.31
C ARG A 106 4.01 10.60 5.65
N GLU A 107 4.68 11.52 4.96
CA GLU A 107 4.65 12.94 5.27
C GLU A 107 5.04 13.78 4.06
N VAL A 108 4.87 15.09 4.21
CA VAL A 108 5.35 16.08 3.27
C VAL A 108 6.42 16.93 3.94
N SER A 109 7.61 17.01 3.35
CA SER A 109 8.69 17.86 3.86
C SER A 109 9.29 18.71 2.74
N PRO A 110 9.54 20.01 2.95
CA PRO A 110 10.24 20.85 1.97
C PRO A 110 11.74 20.55 1.90
N LEU A 111 12.32 19.88 2.89
CA LEU A 111 13.76 19.63 2.97
C LEU A 111 14.16 18.53 1.97
N GLY A 112 15.12 18.83 1.11
CA GLY A 112 15.61 17.89 0.09
C GLY A 112 16.54 16.79 0.65
N PRO A 113 16.76 15.72 -0.13
CA PRO A 113 17.54 14.57 0.32
C PRO A 113 19.05 14.74 0.07
N THR A 114 19.86 13.97 0.80
CA THR A 114 21.26 13.71 0.47
C THR A 114 21.40 12.65 -0.62
N LYS A 115 22.64 12.42 -1.10
CA LYS A 115 22.97 11.41 -2.14
C LYS A 115 24.30 10.71 -1.86
N THR A 116 24.54 10.40 -0.60
CA THR A 116 25.81 9.86 -0.07
C THR A 116 25.61 8.54 0.68
N GLY A 117 24.35 8.18 0.96
CA GLY A 117 23.99 7.02 1.76
C GLY A 117 24.04 5.70 0.99
N SER A 118 24.37 4.63 1.71
CA SER A 118 24.21 3.25 1.25
C SER A 118 22.75 2.80 1.31
N GLY A 119 22.47 1.64 0.73
CA GLY A 119 21.15 1.02 0.78
C GLY A 119 21.14 -0.29 0.01
N THR A 120 19.97 -0.90 -0.10
CA THR A 120 19.79 -2.18 -0.80
C THR A 120 18.69 -2.07 -1.85
N ILE A 121 18.79 -2.86 -2.91
CA ILE A 121 17.75 -2.99 -3.95
C ILE A 121 17.47 -4.47 -4.12
N GLY A 122 16.21 -4.86 -4.17
CA GLY A 122 15.79 -6.25 -4.34
C GLY A 122 15.75 -7.07 -3.05
N MET A 123 16.22 -6.51 -1.93
CA MET A 123 16.25 -7.21 -0.64
C MET A 123 14.91 -7.06 0.10
N PRO A 124 14.53 -8.02 0.96
CA PRO A 124 13.33 -7.90 1.77
C PRO A 124 13.39 -6.67 2.68
N ILE A 125 12.28 -5.96 2.79
CA ILE A 125 12.10 -4.79 3.67
C ILE A 125 10.87 -4.99 4.57
N ILE A 126 10.75 -4.16 5.60
CA ILE A 126 9.56 -4.11 6.45
C ILE A 126 8.92 -2.74 6.30
N LEU A 127 7.65 -2.70 5.93
CA LEU A 127 6.87 -1.47 5.85
C LEU A 127 5.58 -1.67 6.63
N GLY A 128 5.33 -0.82 7.62
CA GLY A 128 4.07 -0.89 8.36
C GLY A 128 3.85 -2.21 9.13
N GLY A 129 4.92 -2.91 9.48
CA GLY A 129 4.88 -4.25 10.07
C GLY A 129 4.77 -5.40 9.07
N ALA A 130 4.56 -5.12 7.78
CA ALA A 130 4.51 -6.12 6.73
C ALA A 130 5.90 -6.39 6.14
N ALA A 131 6.30 -7.66 6.02
CA ALA A 131 7.45 -8.04 5.22
C ALA A 131 7.11 -7.97 3.74
N ILE A 132 7.95 -7.29 2.95
CA ILE A 132 7.76 -7.10 1.51
C ILE A 132 9.00 -7.61 0.79
N HIS A 133 8.78 -8.49 -0.18
CA HIS A 133 9.81 -8.99 -1.09
C HIS A 133 9.62 -8.38 -2.47
N SER A 134 10.72 -8.23 -3.21
CA SER A 134 10.61 -7.92 -4.63
C SER A 134 9.87 -9.06 -5.35
N GLY A 135 8.88 -8.71 -6.17
CA GLY A 135 7.98 -9.65 -6.83
C GLY A 135 6.63 -9.84 -6.12
N ASP A 136 6.48 -9.40 -4.87
CA ASP A 136 5.17 -9.36 -4.20
C ASP A 136 4.24 -8.36 -4.90
N ALA A 137 2.94 -8.64 -4.91
CA ALA A 137 1.96 -7.72 -5.47
C ALA A 137 1.57 -6.67 -4.42
N ILE A 138 1.61 -5.41 -4.81
CA ILE A 138 1.15 -4.28 -3.99
C ILE A 138 -0.20 -3.83 -4.51
N VAL A 139 -1.19 -3.86 -3.62
CA VAL A 139 -2.56 -3.41 -3.88
C VAL A 139 -2.86 -2.25 -2.95
N GLY A 140 -3.45 -1.18 -3.48
CA GLY A 140 -3.82 -0.03 -2.66
C GLY A 140 -5.02 0.73 -3.18
N ASP A 141 -5.70 1.40 -2.25
CA ASP A 141 -6.72 2.43 -2.47
C ASP A 141 -6.71 3.49 -1.35
N ALA A 142 -7.76 4.31 -1.25
CA ALA A 142 -7.81 5.38 -0.25
C ALA A 142 -7.71 4.88 1.20
N ASP A 143 -8.02 3.61 1.47
CA ASP A 143 -8.01 3.04 2.81
C ASP A 143 -6.61 2.59 3.24
N GLY A 144 -5.76 2.22 2.28
CA GLY A 144 -4.37 1.88 2.54
C GLY A 144 -3.76 0.93 1.53
N LEU A 145 -2.75 0.19 1.99
CA LEU A 145 -1.98 -0.77 1.21
C LEU A 145 -2.12 -2.19 1.76
N VAL A 146 -2.17 -3.15 0.85
CA VAL A 146 -2.10 -4.59 1.10
C VAL A 146 -0.95 -5.17 0.29
N VAL A 147 -0.15 -6.00 0.95
CA VAL A 147 0.95 -6.75 0.33
C VAL A 147 0.49 -8.18 0.13
N ILE A 148 0.59 -8.67 -1.10
CA ILE A 148 0.28 -10.06 -1.43
C ILE A 148 1.56 -10.79 -1.80
N PRO A 149 1.99 -11.80 -1.00
CA PRO A 149 3.16 -12.60 -1.34
C PRO A 149 3.04 -13.18 -2.73
N HIS A 150 4.12 -13.17 -3.50
CA HIS A 150 4.11 -13.62 -4.90
C HIS A 150 3.46 -15.01 -5.08
N SER A 151 3.73 -15.94 -4.16
CA SER A 151 3.20 -17.30 -4.18
C SER A 151 1.69 -17.40 -3.94
N ARG A 152 1.04 -16.34 -3.44
CA ARG A 152 -0.38 -16.31 -3.11
C ARG A 152 -1.22 -15.42 -4.01
N ILE A 153 -0.63 -14.81 -5.04
CA ILE A 153 -1.35 -13.89 -5.94
C ILE A 153 -2.59 -14.57 -6.56
N SER A 154 -2.45 -15.77 -7.11
CA SER A 154 -3.57 -16.49 -7.74
C SER A 154 -4.69 -16.82 -6.76
N GLU A 155 -4.34 -17.20 -5.53
CA GLU A 155 -5.31 -17.49 -4.47
C GLU A 155 -6.05 -16.21 -4.04
N ALA A 156 -5.30 -15.12 -3.82
CA ALA A 156 -5.85 -13.84 -3.42
C ALA A 156 -6.81 -13.28 -4.48
N LEU A 157 -6.49 -13.41 -5.77
CA LEU A 157 -7.37 -13.00 -6.87
C LEU A 157 -8.69 -13.79 -6.85
N SER A 158 -8.61 -15.12 -6.79
CA SER A 158 -9.82 -15.97 -6.76
C SER A 158 -10.70 -15.67 -5.56
N ASN A 159 -10.11 -15.49 -4.37
CA ASN A 159 -10.86 -15.18 -3.16
C ASN A 159 -11.47 -13.77 -3.23
N GLY A 160 -10.72 -12.79 -3.73
CA GLY A 160 -11.19 -11.43 -3.92
C GLY A 160 -12.38 -11.33 -4.87
N GLU A 161 -12.35 -12.05 -5.99
CA GLU A 161 -13.49 -12.12 -6.92
C GLU A 161 -14.74 -12.71 -6.27
N ALA A 162 -14.59 -13.78 -5.48
CA ALA A 162 -15.69 -14.40 -4.76
C ALA A 162 -16.30 -13.47 -3.69
N VAL A 163 -15.45 -12.73 -2.96
CA VAL A 163 -15.92 -11.72 -1.98
C VAL A 163 -16.67 -10.60 -2.70
N MET A 164 -16.10 -10.05 -3.78
CA MET A 164 -16.73 -8.96 -4.53
C MET A 164 -18.11 -9.37 -5.09
N GLN A 165 -18.25 -10.59 -5.61
CA GLN A 165 -19.55 -11.10 -6.07
C GLN A 165 -20.57 -11.21 -4.92
N ARG A 166 -20.14 -11.70 -3.75
CA ARG A 166 -21.00 -11.79 -2.57
C ARG A 166 -21.43 -10.42 -2.08
N GLU A 167 -20.52 -9.47 -1.98
CA GLU A 167 -20.80 -8.10 -1.55
C GLU A 167 -21.75 -7.39 -2.51
N ASN A 168 -21.56 -7.52 -3.82
CA ASN A 168 -22.48 -6.95 -4.81
C ASN A 168 -23.91 -7.51 -4.67
N ALA A 169 -24.04 -8.81 -4.39
CA ALA A 169 -25.35 -9.41 -4.13
C ALA A 169 -25.97 -8.88 -2.83
N LEU A 170 -25.17 -8.69 -1.77
CA LEU A 170 -25.63 -8.10 -0.52
C LEU A 170 -26.08 -6.64 -0.71
N VAL A 171 -25.33 -5.85 -1.48
CA VAL A 171 -25.72 -4.47 -1.83
C VAL A 171 -27.06 -4.46 -2.54
N ALA A 172 -27.28 -5.33 -3.53
CA ALA A 172 -28.58 -5.44 -4.20
C ALA A 172 -29.73 -5.80 -3.23
N HIS A 173 -29.48 -6.68 -2.27
CA HIS A 173 -30.47 -7.01 -1.22
C HIS A 173 -30.73 -5.83 -0.28
N ILE A 174 -29.70 -5.06 0.08
CA ILE A 174 -29.83 -3.85 0.90
C ILE A 174 -30.68 -2.81 0.18
N ASP A 175 -30.34 -2.50 -1.07
CA ASP A 175 -31.05 -1.50 -1.88
C ASP A 175 -32.51 -1.89 -2.13
N ALA A 176 -32.78 -3.19 -2.25
CA ALA A 176 -34.14 -3.72 -2.37
C ALA A 176 -34.89 -3.86 -1.03
N GLY A 177 -34.24 -3.62 0.12
CA GLY A 177 -34.84 -3.80 1.45
C GLY A 177 -35.12 -5.26 1.83
N THR A 178 -34.42 -6.22 1.21
CA THR A 178 -34.64 -7.68 1.37
C THR A 178 -33.51 -8.39 2.11
N LEU A 179 -32.52 -7.65 2.62
CA LEU A 179 -31.40 -8.25 3.35
C LEU A 179 -31.88 -8.93 4.64
N SER A 180 -31.71 -10.25 4.72
CA SER A 180 -31.92 -11.00 5.96
C SER A 180 -30.80 -10.72 6.96
N ARG A 181 -31.18 -10.45 8.22
CA ARG A 181 -30.27 -10.25 9.36
C ARG A 181 -30.45 -11.29 10.46
N GLN A 182 -31.10 -12.43 10.15
CA GLN A 182 -31.38 -13.52 11.11
C GLN A 182 -30.13 -13.99 11.86
N TRP A 183 -28.97 -13.99 11.18
CA TRP A 183 -27.69 -14.36 11.77
C TRP A 183 -27.32 -13.55 13.03
N ILE A 184 -27.86 -12.33 13.19
CA ILE A 184 -27.65 -11.53 14.41
C ILE A 184 -28.49 -12.09 15.56
N GLU A 185 -29.76 -12.42 15.30
CA GLU A 185 -30.65 -13.01 16.32
C GLU A 185 -30.10 -14.36 16.79
N ASP A 186 -29.50 -15.13 15.88
CA ASP A 186 -28.90 -16.42 16.20
C ASP A 186 -27.61 -16.29 17.06
N LEU A 187 -26.96 -15.11 17.04
CA LEU A 187 -25.70 -14.85 17.76
C LEU A 187 -25.86 -14.03 19.04
N VAL A 188 -26.91 -13.22 19.15
CA VAL A 188 -27.13 -12.36 20.30
C VAL A 188 -27.86 -13.14 21.40
N GLU A 189 -27.22 -13.27 22.55
CA GLU A 189 -27.88 -13.75 23.77
C GLU A 189 -28.62 -12.58 24.43
N VAL A 190 -29.95 -12.67 24.49
CA VAL A 190 -30.80 -11.66 25.13
C VAL A 190 -30.88 -11.97 26.62
N ILE A 191 -30.43 -11.02 27.45
CA ILE A 191 -30.60 -11.07 28.90
C ILE A 191 -31.65 -10.02 29.28
N ASP A 192 -32.84 -10.47 29.67
CA ASP A 192 -33.85 -9.59 30.25
C ASP A 192 -33.44 -9.18 31.67
N ILE A 193 -33.46 -7.86 31.92
CA ILE A 193 -33.29 -7.29 33.25
C ILE A 193 -34.64 -6.69 33.65
N ASP A 194 -35.30 -7.32 34.63
CA ASP A 194 -36.51 -6.76 35.24
C ASP A 194 -36.15 -5.48 36.01
N VAL A 195 -36.78 -4.36 35.63
CA VAL A 195 -36.65 -3.04 36.29
C VAL A 195 -37.83 -2.77 37.21
#